data_AF-A0A960ZN11-F1
#
_entry.id   AF-A0A960ZN11-F1
#
_cell.length_a   1.000
_cell.length_b   1.000
_cell.length_c   1.000
_cell.angle_alpha   90.00
_cell.angle_beta   90.00
_cell.angle_gamma   90.00
#
_symmetry.space_group_name_H-M   'P 1'
#
loop_
_entity.id
_entity.type
_entity.pdbx_description
1 polymer ?
#
loop_
_entity_poly.entity_id
_entity_poly.type
_entity_poly.pdbx_seq_one_letter_code
_entity_poly.pdbx_strand_id
1 'polypeptide(L)'
;MLRRCSTAILFASGMLGTLTAQERAIDPFTGEPLREAADADDPYAFERKARAEDEAIQRSAPGAGFHSHASGPFPNAQLPEAVVAPEGQVTVTAAFDKADPGGTGVPIYLVNRSSETLQLPSQDHDLYFKLEYRDSSGRWRRAQNHLDSDCGNSYYSLTLAPGQHLVLQGYLPAKGEAATVRYRCYSNGAWTSNPGIGAFLPGDQSAAELDSLARRGGPIVLWAAVSLTPFLEDLQNLSPGDQLAAVALRSLYQESRAFRHDAGRLAKRWPSEATAEKEALHKLLDQNWPTDAQPHELFEHCLAIVSGTNDDLPNRIPVRSALAWRVLAELLRDPALSNHDAAAKRAFALIDAAVASKVPDTLAALARLLGNQRLVDEQLPTDRAKSWMGTDHTRLLATLAGILVRREEAEWLATFARTRSPEEQLAVLRALAERPGSSKESSGFNRVRNPEGRVEREFWQQCAQNQPIETVQTLYYAGTSSHPPMNHFDLTLHEVLRDFLADEAKRIDYPPGNDAYPLSQVVAFVGGWRNREDIPLFRALLRHPGYQSSKITSSTEPKNYEERRYRVRRAAQDALTGMGESVPEGVVLEEKVVGE
;
A
#
# COMPACT_ATOMS: atom_id res chain seq x y z
N MET A 1 -20.50 4.25 -25.51
CA MET A 1 -19.11 4.55 -25.90
C MET A 1 -18.14 3.48 -25.36
N LEU A 2 -18.51 2.20 -25.46
CA LEU A 2 -17.73 1.02 -25.10
C LEU A 2 -18.21 -0.13 -26.00
N ARG A 3 -17.70 -0.16 -27.23
CA ARG A 3 -17.81 -1.28 -28.18
C ARG A 3 -16.63 -1.14 -29.13
N ARG A 4 -15.52 -1.82 -28.81
CA ARG A 4 -14.42 -2.24 -29.70
C ARG A 4 -13.27 -2.73 -28.82
N CYS A 5 -13.32 -4.01 -28.44
CA CYS A 5 -12.18 -4.84 -28.04
C CYS A 5 -12.67 -6.29 -27.98
N SER A 6 -13.07 -6.86 -29.13
CA SER A 6 -13.41 -8.28 -29.23
C SER A 6 -13.28 -8.73 -30.69
N THR A 7 -12.05 -8.75 -31.23
CA THR A 7 -11.75 -9.52 -32.46
C THR A 7 -10.25 -9.74 -32.57
N ALA A 8 -9.76 -10.91 -32.14
CA ALA A 8 -8.55 -11.58 -32.65
C ALA A 8 -8.31 -12.91 -31.91
N ILE A 9 -9.25 -13.87 -32.00
CA ILE A 9 -8.97 -15.29 -31.74
C ILE A 9 -9.65 -16.06 -32.87
N LEU A 10 -8.90 -16.36 -33.92
CA LEU A 10 -9.16 -17.38 -34.93
C LEU A 10 -8.09 -17.25 -36.01
N PHE A 11 -7.05 -18.08 -35.94
CA PHE A 11 -6.34 -18.72 -37.08
C PHE A 11 -5.06 -19.40 -36.56
N ALA A 12 -5.14 -20.72 -36.32
CA ALA A 12 -4.02 -21.66 -36.43
C ALA A 12 -4.55 -23.09 -36.24
N SER A 13 -5.15 -23.65 -37.28
CA SER A 13 -5.38 -25.08 -37.40
C SER A 13 -5.00 -25.46 -38.81
N GLY A 14 -3.78 -25.98 -38.97
CA GLY A 14 -3.27 -26.47 -40.24
C GLY A 14 -1.84 -26.03 -40.53
N MET A 15 -0.87 -26.67 -39.88
CA MET A 15 0.39 -27.14 -40.50
C MET A 15 1.20 -27.90 -39.44
N LEU A 16 1.13 -29.22 -39.49
CA LEU A 16 2.06 -30.12 -38.81
C LEU A 16 3.34 -30.17 -39.65
N GLY A 17 4.30 -29.30 -39.31
CA GLY A 17 5.70 -29.40 -39.69
C GLY A 17 6.53 -29.52 -38.41
N THR A 18 7.37 -30.56 -38.33
CA THR A 18 8.30 -30.80 -37.23
C THR A 18 9.26 -29.62 -37.07
N LEU A 19 9.05 -28.79 -36.03
CA LEU A 19 9.98 -27.75 -35.62
C LEU A 19 10.87 -28.28 -34.48
N THR A 20 12.18 -28.13 -34.68
CA THR A 20 13.24 -28.57 -33.77
C THR A 20 13.29 -27.71 -32.51
N ALA A 21 13.90 -28.23 -31.43
CA ALA A 21 14.01 -27.66 -30.08
C ALA A 21 14.81 -26.34 -29.94
N GLN A 22 14.68 -25.40 -30.89
CA GLN A 22 15.40 -24.13 -30.91
C GLN A 22 14.51 -22.93 -31.27
N GLU A 23 13.20 -23.02 -31.04
CA GLU A 23 12.31 -21.85 -31.05
C GLU A 23 12.33 -21.20 -29.66
N ARG A 24 13.13 -20.14 -29.55
CA ARG A 24 13.25 -19.30 -28.36
C ARG A 24 11.91 -18.63 -28.07
N ALA A 25 11.55 -18.54 -26.79
CA ALA A 25 10.35 -17.85 -26.35
C ALA A 25 10.37 -16.38 -26.86
N ILE A 26 9.32 -16.03 -27.61
CA ILE A 26 9.07 -14.69 -28.11
C ILE A 26 8.19 -14.00 -27.07
N ASP A 27 8.53 -12.76 -26.71
CA ASP A 27 7.69 -11.95 -25.82
C ASP A 27 6.30 -11.73 -26.49
N PRO A 28 5.20 -12.18 -25.86
CA PRO A 28 3.86 -12.12 -26.45
C PRO A 28 3.31 -10.70 -26.61
N PHE A 29 3.93 -9.69 -25.98
CA PHE A 29 3.52 -8.30 -26.06
C PHE A 29 4.31 -7.50 -27.10
N THR A 30 5.58 -7.84 -27.32
CA THR A 30 6.48 -7.06 -28.20
C THR A 30 6.85 -7.78 -29.50
N GLY A 31 6.72 -9.11 -29.58
CA GLY A 31 7.09 -9.90 -30.75
C GLY A 31 8.60 -10.04 -30.97
N GLU A 32 9.43 -9.56 -30.04
CA GLU A 32 10.89 -9.71 -30.12
C GLU A 32 11.38 -11.01 -29.47
N PRO A 33 12.51 -11.58 -29.94
CA PRO A 33 13.17 -12.69 -29.26
C PRO A 33 13.62 -12.25 -27.86
N LEU A 34 13.28 -13.02 -26.82
CA LEU A 34 13.84 -12.80 -25.47
C LEU A 34 15.38 -12.85 -25.55
N ARG A 35 16.04 -11.70 -25.41
CA ARG A 35 17.50 -11.57 -25.44
C ARG A 35 18.10 -12.13 -24.14
N GLU A 36 18.56 -13.38 -24.17
CA GLU A 36 19.24 -14.05 -23.03
C GLU A 36 20.49 -13.33 -22.49
N ALA A 37 21.10 -12.41 -23.24
CA ALA A 37 22.39 -11.81 -22.88
C ALA A 37 22.31 -10.47 -22.10
N ALA A 38 21.11 -9.90 -21.90
CA ALA A 38 20.95 -8.62 -21.19
C ALA A 38 20.54 -8.76 -19.71
N ASP A 39 20.18 -9.97 -19.27
CA ASP A 39 19.64 -10.22 -17.91
C ASP A 39 20.71 -10.45 -16.83
N ALA A 40 22.01 -10.55 -17.19
CA ALA A 40 23.06 -10.81 -16.20
C ALA A 40 23.25 -9.67 -15.18
N ASP A 41 22.95 -8.43 -15.60
CA ASP A 41 23.06 -7.23 -14.76
C ASP A 41 21.70 -6.78 -14.19
N ASP A 42 20.61 -7.50 -14.48
CA ASP A 42 19.31 -7.16 -13.93
C ASP A 42 19.11 -7.83 -12.57
N PRO A 43 19.10 -7.08 -11.46
CA PRO A 43 18.94 -7.65 -10.12
C PRO A 43 17.58 -8.34 -9.91
N TYR A 44 16.63 -8.17 -10.84
CA TYR A 44 15.27 -8.71 -10.80
C TYR A 44 15.01 -9.85 -11.80
N ALA A 45 16.00 -10.28 -12.59
CA ALA A 45 15.81 -11.34 -13.61
C ALA A 45 15.29 -12.65 -13.00
N PHE A 46 15.84 -13.05 -11.84
CA PHE A 46 15.38 -14.23 -11.10
C PHE A 46 13.91 -14.09 -10.68
N GLU A 47 13.50 -12.89 -10.25
CA GLU A 47 12.15 -12.61 -9.74
C GLU A 47 11.12 -12.61 -10.86
N ARG A 48 11.44 -12.01 -12.01
CA ARG A 48 10.59 -12.07 -13.20
C ARG A 48 10.38 -13.50 -13.66
N LYS A 49 11.44 -14.31 -13.70
CA LYS A 49 11.34 -15.72 -14.10
C LYS A 49 10.48 -16.52 -13.13
N ALA A 50 10.73 -16.39 -11.83
CA ALA A 50 9.95 -17.05 -10.79
C ALA A 50 8.46 -16.65 -10.85
N ARG A 51 8.18 -15.36 -11.05
CA ARG A 51 6.81 -14.85 -11.22
C ARG A 51 6.16 -15.40 -12.49
N ALA A 52 6.88 -15.45 -13.61
CA ALA A 52 6.37 -16.01 -14.86
C ALA A 52 6.02 -17.51 -14.72
N GLU A 53 6.81 -18.27 -13.97
CA GLU A 53 6.51 -19.68 -13.65
C GLU A 53 5.23 -19.82 -12.82
N ASP A 54 5.06 -19.01 -11.77
CA ASP A 54 3.83 -18.99 -10.96
C ASP A 54 2.61 -18.60 -11.80
N GLU A 55 2.74 -17.55 -12.61
CA GLU A 55 1.68 -17.08 -13.49
C GLU A 55 1.35 -18.11 -14.56
N ALA A 56 2.32 -18.86 -15.09
CA ALA A 56 2.06 -19.95 -16.02
C ALA A 56 1.24 -21.06 -15.37
N ILE A 57 1.60 -21.47 -14.14
CA ILE A 57 0.82 -22.44 -13.36
C ILE A 57 -0.60 -21.91 -13.15
N GLN A 58 -0.73 -20.67 -12.68
CA GLN A 58 -2.03 -20.06 -12.41
C GLN A 58 -2.88 -19.90 -13.66
N ARG A 59 -2.34 -19.41 -14.78
CA ARG A 59 -3.09 -19.20 -16.03
C ARG A 59 -3.42 -20.51 -16.76
N SER A 60 -2.67 -21.59 -16.51
CA SER A 60 -2.97 -22.91 -17.07
C SER A 60 -4.16 -23.60 -16.40
N ALA A 61 -4.51 -23.17 -15.17
CA ALA A 61 -5.63 -23.71 -14.41
C ALA A 61 -6.96 -23.21 -15.01
N PRO A 62 -7.90 -24.11 -15.40
CA PRO A 62 -9.18 -23.69 -15.97
C PRO A 62 -9.97 -22.70 -15.10
N GLY A 63 -9.87 -22.82 -13.77
CA GLY A 63 -10.53 -21.90 -12.84
C GLY A 63 -10.02 -20.45 -12.89
N ALA A 64 -8.85 -20.23 -13.47
CA ALA A 64 -8.18 -18.93 -13.51
C ALA A 64 -8.86 -17.93 -14.45
N GLY A 65 -9.35 -18.42 -15.60
CA GLY A 65 -10.12 -17.61 -16.55
C GLY A 65 -11.56 -17.36 -16.11
N PHE A 66 -11.97 -17.94 -14.99
CA PHE A 66 -13.32 -17.79 -14.47
C PHE A 66 -13.37 -16.68 -13.42
N HIS A 67 -13.89 -15.53 -13.84
CA HIS A 67 -14.24 -14.42 -12.94
C HIS A 67 -15.74 -14.49 -12.65
N SER A 68 -16.09 -14.53 -11.36
CA SER A 68 -17.48 -14.57 -10.91
C SER A 68 -18.16 -13.22 -11.14
N HIS A 69 -18.51 -12.92 -12.40
CA HIS A 69 -19.09 -11.64 -12.79
C HIS A 69 -20.43 -11.44 -12.07
N ALA A 70 -20.49 -10.47 -11.17
CA ALA A 70 -21.71 -10.10 -10.48
C ALA A 70 -22.67 -9.38 -11.45
N SER A 71 -23.95 -9.76 -11.41
CA SER A 71 -25.02 -9.03 -12.07
C SER A 71 -25.18 -7.61 -11.52
N GLY A 72 -26.07 -6.82 -12.12
CA GLY A 72 -26.63 -5.65 -11.43
C GLY A 72 -27.45 -6.06 -10.19
N PRO A 73 -27.68 -5.14 -9.23
CA PRO A 73 -28.53 -5.40 -8.07
C PRO A 73 -29.99 -5.55 -8.48
N PHE A 74 -30.65 -6.57 -7.92
CA PHE A 74 -32.07 -6.84 -8.12
C PHE A 74 -32.84 -6.73 -6.80
N PRO A 75 -34.12 -6.32 -6.82
CA PRO A 75 -34.97 -6.36 -5.62
C PRO A 75 -35.14 -7.78 -5.07
N ASN A 76 -35.14 -7.94 -3.75
CA ASN A 76 -35.37 -9.25 -3.10
C ASN A 76 -36.73 -9.88 -3.41
N ALA A 77 -37.71 -9.10 -3.86
CA ALA A 77 -38.99 -9.60 -4.37
C ALA A 77 -38.85 -10.47 -5.64
N GLN A 78 -37.71 -10.41 -6.33
CA GLN A 78 -37.39 -11.21 -7.51
C GLN A 78 -36.55 -12.45 -7.19
N LEU A 79 -36.28 -12.73 -5.90
CA LEU A 79 -35.53 -13.93 -5.52
C LEU A 79 -36.31 -15.20 -5.90
N PRO A 80 -35.64 -16.24 -6.43
CA PRO A 80 -36.27 -17.54 -6.60
C PRO A 80 -36.76 -18.08 -5.25
N GLU A 81 -37.92 -18.74 -5.23
CA GLU A 81 -38.55 -19.28 -4.01
C GLU A 81 -37.63 -20.25 -3.24
N ALA A 82 -36.77 -20.99 -3.94
CA ALA A 82 -35.82 -21.92 -3.35
C ALA A 82 -34.64 -21.25 -2.61
N VAL A 83 -34.42 -19.93 -2.78
CA VAL A 83 -33.33 -19.20 -2.13
C VAL A 83 -33.80 -18.70 -0.75
N VAL A 84 -33.35 -19.40 0.29
CA VAL A 84 -33.67 -19.05 1.68
C VAL A 84 -32.78 -17.92 2.17
N ALA A 85 -33.39 -16.77 2.48
CA ALA A 85 -32.70 -15.61 3.04
C ALA A 85 -33.48 -15.08 4.25
N PRO A 86 -33.09 -15.36 5.50
CA PRO A 86 -33.76 -14.83 6.68
C PRO A 86 -33.73 -13.29 6.74
N GLU A 87 -34.75 -12.68 7.35
CA GLU A 87 -34.76 -11.24 7.61
C GLU A 87 -33.62 -10.84 8.55
N GLY A 88 -33.03 -9.66 8.33
CA GLY A 88 -31.94 -9.12 9.14
C GLY A 88 -30.55 -9.66 8.81
N GLN A 89 -30.39 -10.55 7.82
CA GLN A 89 -29.12 -11.22 7.52
C GLN A 89 -28.63 -10.97 6.10
N VAL A 90 -27.30 -11.05 5.93
CA VAL A 90 -26.68 -11.24 4.62
C VAL A 90 -26.50 -12.75 4.41
N THR A 91 -27.01 -13.27 3.30
CA THR A 91 -26.95 -14.70 2.99
C THR A 91 -26.33 -14.96 1.63
N VAL A 92 -25.66 -16.10 1.51
CA VAL A 92 -25.11 -16.59 0.25
C VAL A 92 -25.70 -17.96 -0.03
N THR A 93 -26.26 -18.16 -1.22
CA THR A 93 -26.85 -19.45 -1.62
C THR A 93 -26.36 -19.85 -3.00
N ALA A 94 -25.81 -21.05 -3.12
CA ALA A 94 -25.43 -21.65 -4.39
C ALA A 94 -26.51 -22.65 -4.83
N ALA A 95 -27.10 -22.42 -6.00
CA ALA A 95 -28.15 -23.25 -6.58
C ALA A 95 -27.56 -24.39 -7.41
N PHE A 96 -26.97 -25.39 -6.75
CA PHE A 96 -26.30 -26.53 -7.41
C PHE A 96 -27.23 -27.35 -8.32
N ASP A 97 -28.53 -27.36 -8.03
CA ASP A 97 -29.57 -27.97 -8.87
C ASP A 97 -29.77 -27.25 -10.22
N LYS A 98 -29.28 -26.01 -10.31
CA LYS A 98 -29.28 -25.16 -11.52
C LYS A 98 -27.89 -24.99 -12.12
N ALA A 99 -26.97 -25.91 -11.85
CA ALA A 99 -25.68 -25.93 -12.53
C ALA A 99 -25.88 -25.96 -14.04
N ASP A 100 -25.06 -25.22 -14.78
CA ASP A 100 -25.13 -25.21 -16.25
C ASP A 100 -24.95 -26.64 -16.79
N PRO A 101 -25.66 -27.06 -17.85
CA PRO A 101 -25.53 -28.41 -18.41
C PRO A 101 -24.10 -28.75 -18.89
N GLY A 102 -23.32 -27.72 -19.23
CA GLY A 102 -21.90 -27.85 -19.57
C GLY A 102 -20.99 -28.00 -18.36
N GLY A 103 -21.53 -27.92 -17.13
CA GLY A 103 -20.80 -27.99 -15.87
C GLY A 103 -19.69 -26.95 -15.81
N THR A 104 -19.98 -25.70 -16.15
CA THR A 104 -19.00 -24.60 -16.09
C THR A 104 -19.31 -23.61 -14.98
N GLY A 105 -20.55 -23.59 -14.47
CA GLY A 105 -20.86 -22.80 -13.31
C GLY A 105 -22.20 -23.08 -12.65
N VAL A 106 -22.38 -22.45 -11.50
CA VAL A 106 -23.57 -22.52 -10.64
C VAL A 106 -24.00 -21.10 -10.27
N PRO A 107 -25.29 -20.73 -10.38
CA PRO A 107 -25.77 -19.46 -9.87
C PRO A 107 -25.56 -19.34 -8.35
N ILE A 108 -24.90 -18.27 -7.92
CA ILE A 108 -24.72 -17.88 -6.52
C ILE A 108 -25.53 -16.62 -6.28
N TYR A 109 -26.39 -16.63 -5.27
CA TYR A 109 -27.18 -15.49 -4.82
C TYR A 109 -26.53 -14.89 -3.59
N LEU A 110 -26.09 -13.64 -3.66
CA LEU A 110 -25.70 -12.84 -2.49
C LEU A 110 -26.87 -11.92 -2.15
N VAL A 111 -27.54 -12.19 -1.04
CA VAL A 111 -28.79 -11.53 -0.66
C VAL A 111 -28.55 -10.64 0.55
N ASN A 112 -28.87 -9.35 0.42
CA ASN A 112 -28.84 -8.41 1.53
C ASN A 112 -30.26 -8.19 2.10
N ARG A 113 -30.56 -8.85 3.22
CA ARG A 113 -31.75 -8.60 4.05
C ARG A 113 -31.40 -7.93 5.37
N SER A 114 -30.17 -7.45 5.56
CA SER A 114 -29.81 -6.62 6.71
C SER A 114 -30.31 -5.18 6.51
N SER A 115 -30.15 -4.35 7.53
CA SER A 115 -30.43 -2.91 7.48
C SER A 115 -29.30 -2.08 6.87
N GLU A 116 -28.14 -2.69 6.58
CA GLU A 116 -26.93 -1.99 6.18
C GLU A 116 -26.69 -2.09 4.67
N THR A 117 -26.17 -1.02 4.09
CA THR A 117 -25.69 -1.06 2.70
C THR A 117 -24.31 -1.69 2.67
N LEU A 118 -24.15 -2.76 1.87
CA LEU A 118 -22.87 -3.43 1.75
C LEU A 118 -22.00 -2.74 0.70
N GLN A 119 -20.74 -2.52 1.04
CA GLN A 119 -19.69 -2.14 0.10
C GLN A 119 -18.85 -3.38 -0.20
N LEU A 120 -18.85 -3.77 -1.47
CA LEU A 120 -18.32 -5.05 -1.93
C LEU A 120 -17.10 -4.80 -2.82
N PRO A 121 -15.87 -4.84 -2.27
CA PRO A 121 -14.66 -4.86 -3.06
C PRO A 121 -14.74 -5.86 -4.21
N SER A 122 -14.47 -5.37 -5.41
CA SER A 122 -14.52 -6.14 -6.64
C SER A 122 -13.34 -5.81 -7.53
N GLN A 123 -12.98 -6.77 -8.39
CA GLN A 123 -12.03 -6.60 -9.47
C GLN A 123 -12.64 -7.17 -10.73
N ASP A 124 -12.83 -6.35 -11.77
CA ASP A 124 -13.48 -6.78 -13.01
C ASP A 124 -14.87 -7.42 -12.76
N HIS A 125 -15.61 -6.92 -11.77
CA HIS A 125 -16.87 -7.45 -11.22
C HIS A 125 -16.77 -8.80 -10.48
N ASP A 126 -15.58 -9.37 -10.28
CA ASP A 126 -15.36 -10.54 -9.42
C ASP A 126 -15.41 -10.12 -7.94
N LEU A 127 -16.36 -10.66 -7.19
CA LEU A 127 -16.51 -10.44 -5.74
C LEU A 127 -15.70 -11.41 -4.87
N TYR A 128 -14.68 -12.06 -5.45
CA TYR A 128 -13.77 -12.96 -4.74
C TYR A 128 -14.47 -14.18 -4.12
N PHE A 129 -15.61 -14.60 -4.67
CA PHE A 129 -16.22 -15.89 -4.34
C PHE A 129 -15.44 -16.99 -5.05
N LYS A 130 -14.80 -17.86 -4.27
CA LYS A 130 -13.99 -18.97 -4.76
C LYS A 130 -14.55 -20.30 -4.30
N LEU A 131 -14.48 -21.29 -5.18
CA LEU A 131 -14.85 -22.67 -4.88
C LEU A 131 -13.94 -23.21 -3.76
N GLU A 132 -14.56 -23.81 -2.74
CA GLU A 132 -13.90 -24.62 -1.72
C GLU A 132 -14.45 -26.05 -1.81
N TYR A 133 -13.62 -27.04 -1.52
CA TYR A 133 -14.02 -28.43 -1.35
C TYR A 133 -13.71 -28.91 0.06
N ARG A 134 -14.46 -29.89 0.55
CA ARG A 134 -14.24 -30.51 1.85
C ARG A 134 -13.29 -31.70 1.68
N ASP A 135 -12.12 -31.63 2.30
CA ASP A 135 -11.11 -32.70 2.28
C ASP A 135 -11.51 -33.90 3.16
N SER A 136 -10.70 -34.95 3.13
CA SER A 136 -10.94 -36.19 3.90
C SER A 136 -10.86 -36.00 5.42
N SER A 137 -10.23 -34.93 5.92
CA SER A 137 -10.24 -34.57 7.34
C SER A 137 -11.42 -33.67 7.71
N GLY A 138 -12.29 -33.36 6.74
CA GLY A 138 -13.50 -32.57 6.93
C GLY A 138 -13.28 -31.06 6.87
N ARG A 139 -12.10 -30.60 6.45
CA ARG A 139 -11.74 -29.18 6.34
C ARG A 139 -12.03 -28.64 4.96
N TRP A 140 -12.38 -27.37 4.90
CA TRP A 140 -12.59 -26.67 3.64
C TRP A 140 -11.25 -26.18 3.07
N ARG A 141 -10.97 -26.53 1.82
CA ARG A 141 -9.77 -26.12 1.09
C ARG A 141 -10.19 -25.45 -0.21
N ARG A 142 -9.47 -24.39 -0.61
CA ARG A 142 -9.78 -23.67 -1.83
C ARG A 142 -9.40 -24.50 -3.06
N ALA A 143 -10.32 -24.54 -4.02
CA ALA A 143 -10.24 -25.30 -5.26
C ALA A 143 -10.31 -24.40 -6.51
N GLN A 144 -10.34 -23.08 -6.35
CA GLN A 144 -10.32 -22.12 -7.45
C GLN A 144 -9.29 -21.03 -7.17
N ASN A 145 -8.38 -20.83 -8.10
CA ASN A 145 -7.40 -19.76 -8.01
C ASN A 145 -8.00 -18.40 -8.37
N HIS A 146 -7.26 -17.35 -8.05
CA HIS A 146 -7.59 -15.97 -8.36
C HIS A 146 -6.44 -15.36 -9.15
N LEU A 147 -6.79 -14.68 -10.25
CA LEU A 147 -5.86 -13.85 -11.00
C LEU A 147 -6.16 -12.39 -10.67
N ASP A 148 -5.19 -11.74 -10.02
CA ASP A 148 -5.22 -10.29 -9.87
C ASP A 148 -5.08 -9.65 -11.27
N SER A 149 -5.74 -8.51 -11.46
CA SER A 149 -5.64 -7.74 -12.70
C SER A 149 -4.34 -6.95 -12.66
N ASP A 150 -3.61 -6.98 -13.78
CA ASP A 150 -2.38 -6.24 -13.96
C ASP A 150 -2.61 -4.71 -14.00
N CYS A 151 -3.86 -4.26 -14.22
CA CYS A 151 -4.21 -2.85 -14.29
C CYS A 151 -4.99 -2.40 -13.05
N GLY A 152 -4.48 -1.39 -12.34
CA GLY A 152 -5.07 -0.87 -11.10
C GLY A 152 -6.45 -0.21 -11.27
N ASN A 153 -6.93 -0.01 -12.49
CA ASN A 153 -8.22 0.59 -12.80
C ASN A 153 -9.38 -0.43 -12.82
N SER A 154 -9.13 -1.73 -12.65
CA SER A 154 -10.19 -2.74 -12.55
C SER A 154 -10.77 -2.92 -11.15
N TYR A 155 -10.16 -2.30 -10.12
CA TYR A 155 -10.57 -2.42 -8.73
C TYR A 155 -11.57 -1.32 -8.36
N TYR A 156 -12.76 -1.71 -7.93
CA TYR A 156 -13.80 -0.78 -7.44
C TYR A 156 -14.77 -1.51 -6.51
N SER A 157 -15.55 -0.76 -5.74
CA SER A 157 -16.59 -1.33 -4.87
C SER A 157 -17.93 -1.38 -5.57
N LEU A 158 -18.60 -2.52 -5.52
CA LEU A 158 -20.03 -2.62 -5.82
C LEU A 158 -20.83 -2.32 -4.56
N THR A 159 -21.95 -1.62 -4.71
CA THR A 159 -22.85 -1.32 -3.59
C THR A 159 -24.07 -2.24 -3.67
N LEU A 160 -24.44 -2.86 -2.55
CA LEU A 160 -25.65 -3.68 -2.43
C LEU A 160 -26.52 -3.17 -1.29
N ALA A 161 -27.60 -2.47 -1.62
CA ALA A 161 -28.48 -1.84 -0.62
C ALA A 161 -29.35 -2.88 0.12
N PRO A 162 -29.90 -2.52 1.30
CA PRO A 162 -30.92 -3.33 1.97
C PRO A 162 -32.07 -3.68 1.04
N GLY A 163 -32.54 -4.93 1.10
CA GLY A 163 -33.65 -5.38 0.27
C GLY A 163 -33.27 -5.72 -1.17
N GLN A 164 -31.97 -5.81 -1.49
CA GLN A 164 -31.46 -6.19 -2.80
C GLN A 164 -30.60 -7.47 -2.76
N HIS A 165 -30.42 -8.09 -3.92
CA HIS A 165 -29.50 -9.21 -4.12
C HIS A 165 -28.68 -9.06 -5.41
N LEU A 166 -27.57 -9.77 -5.48
CA LEU A 166 -26.77 -10.00 -6.68
C LEU A 166 -26.84 -11.47 -7.07
N VAL A 167 -26.75 -11.73 -8.37
CA VAL A 167 -26.53 -13.08 -8.91
C VAL A 167 -25.12 -13.11 -9.50
N LEU A 168 -24.32 -14.08 -9.08
CA LEU A 168 -22.99 -14.36 -9.63
C LEU A 168 -23.02 -15.73 -10.29
N GLN A 169 -22.21 -15.92 -11.34
CA GLN A 169 -21.86 -17.27 -11.76
C GLN A 169 -20.69 -17.75 -10.90
N GLY A 170 -20.86 -18.84 -10.18
CA GLY A 170 -19.78 -19.52 -9.46
C GLY A 170 -19.11 -20.57 -10.33
N TYR A 171 -17.78 -20.71 -10.23
CA TYR A 171 -17.03 -21.73 -10.95
C TYR A 171 -17.31 -23.13 -10.39
N LEU A 172 -17.79 -24.04 -11.25
CA LEU A 172 -17.93 -25.46 -10.92
C LEU A 172 -17.50 -26.27 -12.14
N PRO A 173 -16.37 -27.00 -12.10
CA PRO A 173 -15.92 -27.79 -13.25
C PRO A 173 -16.75 -29.05 -13.47
N ALA A 174 -16.98 -29.40 -14.74
CA ALA A 174 -17.74 -30.58 -15.15
C ALA A 174 -17.01 -31.91 -14.91
N LYS A 175 -15.68 -31.84 -14.78
CA LYS A 175 -14.78 -32.97 -14.57
C LYS A 175 -13.93 -32.70 -13.34
N GLY A 176 -13.36 -33.76 -12.77
CA GLY A 176 -12.47 -33.68 -11.63
C GLY A 176 -12.82 -34.72 -10.58
N GLU A 177 -12.32 -34.48 -9.37
CA GLU A 177 -12.61 -35.31 -8.21
C GLU A 177 -13.94 -34.86 -7.59
N ALA A 178 -14.86 -35.80 -7.42
CA ALA A 178 -16.14 -35.52 -6.79
C ALA A 178 -15.95 -35.22 -5.29
N ALA A 179 -16.55 -34.14 -4.82
CA ALA A 179 -16.44 -33.70 -3.43
C ALA A 179 -17.69 -32.94 -2.98
N THR A 180 -17.83 -32.79 -1.66
CA THR A 180 -18.72 -31.75 -1.12
C THR A 180 -18.04 -30.40 -1.30
N VAL A 181 -18.69 -29.49 -2.02
CA VAL A 181 -18.16 -28.17 -2.36
C VAL A 181 -19.04 -27.05 -1.82
N ARG A 182 -18.48 -25.85 -1.70
CA ARG A 182 -19.18 -24.60 -1.41
C ARG A 182 -18.42 -23.42 -2.00
N TYR A 183 -18.96 -22.21 -1.89
CA TYR A 183 -18.25 -20.99 -2.24
C TYR A 183 -17.98 -20.14 -1.00
N ARG A 184 -16.80 -19.51 -0.97
CA ARG A 184 -16.40 -18.57 0.09
C ARG A 184 -15.97 -17.24 -0.53
N CYS A 185 -16.45 -16.13 0.03
CA CYS A 185 -15.92 -14.81 -0.28
C CYS A 185 -14.63 -14.56 0.50
N TYR A 186 -13.54 -14.23 -0.21
CA TYR A 186 -12.24 -13.93 0.40
C TYR A 186 -11.98 -12.44 0.60
N SER A 187 -12.82 -11.55 0.04
CA SER A 187 -12.69 -10.11 0.23
C SER A 187 -13.54 -9.55 1.37
N ASN A 188 -14.68 -10.18 1.70
CA ASN A 188 -15.63 -9.66 2.70
C ASN A 188 -16.17 -10.75 3.64
N GLY A 189 -15.96 -10.56 4.95
CA GLY A 189 -16.78 -11.15 6.01
C GLY A 189 -16.85 -12.67 6.11
N ALA A 190 -15.95 -13.41 5.45
CA ALA A 190 -15.96 -14.88 5.39
C ALA A 190 -17.34 -15.48 5.02
N TRP A 191 -18.12 -14.78 4.20
CA TRP A 191 -19.42 -15.30 3.75
C TRP A 191 -19.24 -16.61 2.97
N THR A 192 -20.06 -17.59 3.29
CA THR A 192 -20.03 -18.92 2.65
C THR A 192 -21.40 -19.31 2.16
N SER A 193 -21.45 -19.99 1.01
CA SER A 193 -22.69 -20.59 0.51
C SER A 193 -23.04 -21.86 1.30
N ASN A 194 -24.27 -22.35 1.09
CA ASN A 194 -24.61 -23.74 1.41
C ASN A 194 -23.65 -24.73 0.71
N PRO A 195 -23.39 -25.90 1.31
CA PRO A 195 -22.65 -26.97 0.67
C PRO A 195 -23.52 -27.70 -0.37
N GLY A 196 -22.88 -28.30 -1.36
CA GLY A 196 -23.50 -29.18 -2.36
C GLY A 196 -22.53 -30.22 -2.89
N ILE A 197 -23.02 -31.15 -3.71
CA ILE A 197 -22.17 -32.13 -4.40
C ILE A 197 -21.68 -31.51 -5.71
N GLY A 198 -20.37 -31.59 -5.94
CA GLY A 198 -19.72 -31.05 -7.13
C GLY A 198 -18.40 -31.75 -7.41
N ALA A 199 -17.56 -31.11 -8.23
CA ALA A 199 -16.21 -31.57 -8.51
C ALA A 199 -15.19 -30.44 -8.37
N PHE A 200 -13.93 -30.79 -8.19
CA PHE A 200 -12.80 -29.85 -8.30
C PHE A 200 -11.67 -30.47 -9.13
N LEU A 201 -10.84 -29.62 -9.74
CA LEU A 201 -9.66 -30.05 -10.46
C LEU A 201 -8.42 -29.94 -9.56
N PRO A 202 -7.59 -30.99 -9.42
CA PRO A 202 -6.34 -30.92 -8.65
C PRO A 202 -5.36 -29.84 -9.15
N GLY A 203 -5.40 -29.52 -10.45
CA GLY A 203 -4.66 -28.41 -11.05
C GLY A 203 -5.10 -27.04 -10.53
N ASP A 204 -6.41 -26.80 -10.45
CA ASP A 204 -6.96 -25.55 -9.90
C ASP A 204 -6.65 -25.40 -8.42
N GLN A 205 -6.72 -26.51 -7.65
CA GLN A 205 -6.32 -26.52 -6.25
C GLN A 205 -4.83 -26.13 -6.11
N SER A 206 -3.95 -26.74 -6.90
CA SER A 206 -2.52 -26.44 -6.86
C SER A 206 -2.22 -24.98 -7.21
N ALA A 207 -2.91 -24.43 -8.20
CA ALA A 207 -2.83 -23.01 -8.55
C ALA A 207 -3.38 -22.11 -7.43
N ALA A 208 -4.50 -22.49 -6.81
CA ALA A 208 -5.11 -21.75 -5.71
C ALA A 208 -4.22 -21.73 -4.47
N GLU A 209 -3.38 -22.74 -4.26
CA GLU A 209 -2.42 -22.77 -3.16
C GLU A 209 -1.22 -21.84 -3.37
N LEU A 210 -1.04 -21.28 -4.58
CA LEU A 210 0.11 -20.46 -4.99
C LEU A 210 -0.26 -19.04 -5.43
N ASP A 211 -1.53 -18.65 -5.43
CA ASP A 211 -1.96 -17.34 -5.94
C ASP A 211 -1.89 -16.21 -4.89
N SER A 212 -2.36 -15.01 -5.26
CA SER A 212 -2.35 -13.84 -4.39
C SER A 212 -3.25 -13.98 -3.15
N LEU A 213 -4.38 -14.67 -3.23
CA LEU A 213 -5.26 -14.89 -2.09
C LEU A 213 -4.64 -15.85 -1.08
N ALA A 214 -3.87 -16.86 -1.52
CA ALA A 214 -3.13 -17.74 -0.62
C ALA A 214 -2.03 -16.99 0.14
N ARG A 215 -1.42 -15.98 -0.49
CA ARG A 215 -0.41 -15.11 0.12
C ARG A 215 -1.00 -14.16 1.16
N ARG A 216 -2.28 -13.78 1.02
CA ARG A 216 -3.02 -12.95 1.99
C ARG A 216 -3.44 -13.70 3.27
N GLY A 217 -3.18 -15.01 3.37
CA GLY A 217 -3.57 -15.86 4.51
C GLY A 217 -2.78 -15.63 5.82
N GLY A 218 -2.48 -14.38 6.18
CA GLY A 218 -1.87 -13.96 7.44
C GLY A 218 -1.15 -12.60 7.32
N PRO A 219 -0.27 -12.25 8.27
CA PRO A 219 0.38 -10.94 8.28
C PRO A 219 1.16 -10.67 6.98
N ILE A 220 0.79 -9.59 6.28
CA ILE A 220 1.40 -9.17 5.01
C ILE A 220 2.88 -8.84 5.20
N VAL A 221 3.29 -8.33 6.38
CA VAL A 221 4.72 -8.10 6.67
C VAL A 221 5.56 -9.37 6.57
N LEU A 222 5.03 -10.52 6.99
CA LEU A 222 5.77 -11.79 6.91
C LEU A 222 5.92 -12.20 5.45
N TRP A 223 4.84 -12.09 4.68
CA TRP A 223 4.88 -12.40 3.25
C TRP A 223 5.83 -11.44 2.51
N ALA A 224 5.74 -10.13 2.76
CA ALA A 224 6.59 -9.13 2.14
C ALA A 224 8.08 -9.31 2.49
N ALA A 225 8.40 -9.90 3.66
CA ALA A 225 9.78 -10.20 4.04
C ALA A 225 10.39 -11.34 3.20
N VAL A 226 9.58 -12.27 2.70
CA VAL A 226 10.03 -13.41 1.87
C VAL A 226 9.68 -13.24 0.39
N SER A 227 8.80 -12.28 0.08
CA SER A 227 8.39 -11.95 -1.27
C SER A 227 9.52 -11.26 -2.01
N LEU A 228 9.61 -11.58 -3.28
CA LEU A 228 10.50 -10.95 -4.22
C LEU A 228 9.98 -9.56 -4.64
N THR A 229 8.71 -9.24 -4.38
CA THR A 229 8.12 -8.01 -4.91
C THR A 229 8.26 -6.83 -3.92
N PRO A 230 8.82 -5.69 -4.35
CA PRO A 230 9.18 -4.57 -3.47
C PRO A 230 7.98 -3.67 -3.08
N PHE A 231 6.90 -4.24 -2.53
CA PHE A 231 5.71 -3.46 -2.17
C PHE A 231 5.87 -2.62 -0.90
N LEU A 232 6.88 -2.91 -0.06
CA LEU A 232 7.17 -2.16 1.16
C LEU A 232 8.65 -1.75 1.16
N GLU A 233 8.92 -0.46 0.89
CA GLU A 233 10.27 0.11 0.82
C GLU A 233 11.14 -0.28 2.03
N ASP A 234 10.59 -0.16 3.25
CA ASP A 234 11.28 -0.50 4.50
C ASP A 234 11.53 -2.03 4.71
N LEU A 235 11.26 -2.89 3.72
CA LEU A 235 11.55 -4.33 3.74
C LEU A 235 12.49 -4.75 2.59
N GLN A 236 12.86 -3.84 1.69
CA GLN A 236 13.71 -4.17 0.53
C GLN A 236 15.13 -4.58 0.94
N ASN A 237 15.59 -4.15 2.13
CA ASN A 237 16.96 -4.33 2.62
C ASN A 237 17.05 -5.28 3.83
N LEU A 238 16.15 -6.24 3.95
CA LEU A 238 16.23 -7.22 5.03
C LEU A 238 17.47 -8.11 4.85
N SER A 239 18.19 -8.35 5.95
CA SER A 239 19.28 -9.33 5.96
C SER A 239 18.71 -10.76 5.84
N PRO A 240 19.51 -11.75 5.39
CA PRO A 240 19.11 -13.16 5.42
C PRO A 240 18.59 -13.62 6.78
N GLY A 241 19.18 -13.14 7.88
CA GLY A 241 18.71 -13.41 9.24
C GLY A 241 17.31 -12.86 9.54
N ASP A 242 17.00 -11.64 9.08
CA ASP A 242 15.65 -11.07 9.25
C ASP A 242 14.60 -11.84 8.46
N GLN A 243 14.96 -12.26 7.26
CA GLN A 243 14.10 -13.04 6.39
C GLN A 243 13.86 -14.46 6.94
N LEU A 244 14.91 -15.10 7.47
CA LEU A 244 14.79 -16.36 8.20
C LEU A 244 13.88 -16.21 9.42
N ALA A 245 14.00 -15.12 10.17
CA ALA A 245 13.13 -14.83 11.30
C ALA A 245 11.65 -14.67 10.88
N ALA A 246 11.37 -14.09 9.70
CA ALA A 246 10.03 -14.03 9.16
C ALA A 246 9.46 -15.42 8.81
N VAL A 247 10.28 -16.30 8.22
CA VAL A 247 9.88 -17.69 7.97
C VAL A 247 9.65 -18.44 9.28
N ALA A 248 10.50 -18.24 10.28
CA ALA A 248 10.35 -18.84 11.60
C ALA A 248 9.03 -18.41 12.26
N LEU A 249 8.73 -17.11 12.29
CA LEU A 249 7.45 -16.61 12.78
C LEU A 249 6.27 -17.20 12.00
N ARG A 250 6.36 -17.28 10.67
CA ARG A 250 5.28 -17.85 9.85
C ARG A 250 5.06 -19.34 10.16
N SER A 251 6.13 -20.08 10.44
CA SER A 251 6.06 -21.51 10.77
C SER A 251 5.34 -21.83 12.08
N LEU A 252 5.19 -20.84 12.97
CA LEU A 252 4.41 -20.92 14.22
C LEU A 252 2.91 -20.62 14.03
N TYR A 253 2.53 -20.17 12.83
CA TYR A 253 1.15 -19.82 12.49
C TYR A 253 0.57 -20.88 11.54
N GLN A 254 -0.29 -20.46 10.61
CA GLN A 254 -0.92 -21.33 9.64
C GLN A 254 -0.02 -21.60 8.44
N GLU A 255 0.08 -22.87 8.07
CA GLU A 255 0.74 -23.35 6.87
C GLU A 255 0.18 -22.67 5.62
N SER A 256 1.08 -22.17 4.78
CA SER A 256 0.77 -21.63 3.46
C SER A 256 1.78 -22.18 2.45
N ARG A 257 1.28 -22.93 1.47
CA ARG A 257 2.11 -23.49 0.40
C ARG A 257 2.76 -22.39 -0.44
N ALA A 258 2.02 -21.33 -0.76
CA ALA A 258 2.56 -20.13 -1.40
C ALA A 258 3.74 -19.56 -0.61
N PHE A 259 3.59 -19.41 0.70
CA PHE A 259 4.66 -18.88 1.54
C PHE A 259 5.88 -19.80 1.57
N ARG A 260 5.70 -21.13 1.75
CA ARG A 260 6.81 -22.09 1.68
C ARG A 260 7.51 -22.04 0.33
N HIS A 261 6.74 -21.93 -0.76
CA HIS A 261 7.28 -21.80 -2.10
C HIS A 261 8.13 -20.53 -2.24
N ASP A 262 7.61 -19.37 -1.81
CA ASP A 262 8.31 -18.08 -1.82
C ASP A 262 9.60 -18.15 -0.96
N ALA A 263 9.52 -18.71 0.25
CA ALA A 263 10.67 -18.93 1.12
C ALA A 263 11.71 -19.89 0.52
N GLY A 264 11.30 -20.95 -0.18
CA GLY A 264 12.22 -21.85 -0.89
C GLY A 264 12.97 -21.16 -2.03
N ARG A 265 12.34 -20.19 -2.70
CA ARG A 265 13.00 -19.35 -3.71
C ARG A 265 13.98 -18.37 -3.08
N LEU A 266 13.64 -17.84 -1.91
CA LEU A 266 14.49 -16.92 -1.18
C LEU A 266 15.88 -17.51 -0.87
N ALA A 267 15.94 -18.79 -0.50
CA ALA A 267 17.19 -19.51 -0.26
C ALA A 267 18.17 -19.44 -1.45
N LYS A 268 17.63 -19.43 -2.68
CA LYS A 268 18.44 -19.36 -3.91
C LYS A 268 19.01 -17.97 -4.17
N ARG A 269 18.39 -16.91 -3.63
CA ARG A 269 18.79 -15.51 -3.80
C ARG A 269 19.83 -15.08 -2.77
N TRP A 270 19.86 -15.75 -1.61
CA TRP A 270 20.83 -15.40 -0.58
C TRP A 270 22.26 -15.59 -1.07
N PRO A 271 23.17 -14.70 -0.62
CA PRO A 271 24.59 -14.82 -0.93
C PRO A 271 25.16 -16.19 -0.55
N SER A 272 26.25 -16.61 -1.20
CA SER A 272 26.92 -17.88 -0.90
C SER A 272 27.32 -18.02 0.57
N GLU A 273 27.74 -16.92 1.19
CA GLU A 273 28.21 -16.84 2.57
C GLU A 273 27.11 -17.03 3.62
N ALA A 274 25.83 -16.88 3.26
CA ALA A 274 24.69 -17.12 4.14
C ALA A 274 24.38 -18.62 4.32
N THR A 275 25.41 -19.46 4.47
CA THR A 275 25.27 -20.93 4.50
C THR A 275 24.48 -21.41 5.71
N ALA A 276 24.69 -20.80 6.89
CA ALA A 276 23.99 -21.15 8.12
C ALA A 276 22.49 -20.82 8.03
N GLU A 277 22.14 -19.66 7.47
CA GLU A 277 20.75 -19.26 7.26
C GLU A 277 20.07 -20.18 6.25
N LYS A 278 20.74 -20.55 5.15
CA LYS A 278 20.22 -21.51 4.16
C LYS A 278 19.91 -22.86 4.80
N GLU A 279 20.82 -23.39 5.60
CA GLU A 279 20.62 -24.67 6.31
C GLU A 279 19.44 -24.57 7.29
N ALA A 280 19.37 -23.49 8.08
CA ALA A 280 18.27 -23.26 9.01
C ALA A 280 16.92 -23.11 8.29
N LEU A 281 16.90 -22.43 7.14
CA LEU A 281 15.72 -22.27 6.31
C LEU A 281 15.25 -23.61 5.77
N HIS A 282 16.14 -24.43 5.22
CA HIS A 282 15.78 -25.78 4.76
C HIS A 282 15.20 -26.62 5.90
N LYS A 283 15.84 -26.60 7.08
CA LYS A 283 15.33 -27.28 8.27
C LYS A 283 13.93 -26.80 8.67
N LEU A 284 13.63 -25.50 8.56
CA LEU A 284 12.27 -24.97 8.81
C LEU A 284 11.27 -25.40 7.74
N LEU A 285 11.68 -25.42 6.47
CA LEU A 285 10.82 -25.82 5.35
C LEU A 285 10.51 -27.32 5.37
N ASP A 286 11.36 -28.14 5.98
CA ASP A 286 11.13 -29.58 6.15
C ASP A 286 10.28 -29.92 7.39
N GLN A 287 10.05 -28.94 8.28
CA GLN A 287 9.19 -29.13 9.46
C GLN A 287 7.71 -29.09 9.10
N ASN A 288 6.91 -29.84 9.85
CA ASN A 288 5.45 -29.73 9.83
C ASN A 288 5.05 -28.39 10.46
N TRP A 289 4.31 -27.56 9.72
CA TRP A 289 3.76 -26.31 10.24
C TRP A 289 2.32 -26.55 10.71
N PRO A 290 1.83 -25.83 11.73
CA PRO A 290 0.43 -25.91 12.13
C PRO A 290 -0.49 -25.56 10.96
N THR A 291 -1.62 -26.24 10.84
CA THR A 291 -2.58 -26.00 9.73
C THR A 291 -3.82 -25.22 10.16
N ASP A 292 -3.98 -25.08 11.47
CA ASP A 292 -5.14 -24.53 12.17
C ASP A 292 -4.76 -23.56 13.31
N ALA A 293 -3.49 -23.16 13.40
CA ALA A 293 -3.04 -22.15 14.35
C ALA A 293 -3.82 -20.85 14.19
N GLN A 294 -4.29 -20.31 15.31
CA GLN A 294 -5.12 -19.11 15.35
C GLN A 294 -4.28 -17.83 15.46
N PRO A 295 -4.79 -16.67 15.00
CA PRO A 295 -4.04 -15.40 15.09
C PRO A 295 -3.52 -15.06 16.48
N HIS A 296 -4.26 -15.49 17.52
CA HIS A 296 -3.86 -15.34 18.93
C HIS A 296 -2.54 -16.07 19.25
N GLU A 297 -2.30 -17.26 18.70
CA GLU A 297 -1.06 -18.00 18.98
C GLU A 297 0.17 -17.27 18.45
N LEU A 298 0.09 -16.76 17.21
CA LEU A 298 1.13 -15.91 16.64
C LEU A 298 1.30 -14.61 17.43
N PHE A 299 0.20 -14.03 17.92
CA PHE A 299 0.24 -12.86 18.79
C PHE A 299 1.04 -13.13 20.07
N GLU A 300 0.78 -14.24 20.77
CA GLU A 300 1.53 -14.62 21.97
C GLU A 300 3.02 -14.80 21.72
N HIS A 301 3.38 -15.46 20.60
CA HIS A 301 4.78 -15.62 20.21
C HIS A 301 5.46 -14.28 19.95
N CYS A 302 4.82 -13.39 19.20
CA CYS A 302 5.36 -12.05 18.97
C CYS A 302 5.46 -11.24 20.26
N LEU A 303 4.51 -11.39 21.18
CA LEU A 303 4.55 -10.75 22.49
C LEU A 303 5.76 -11.22 23.31
N ALA A 304 5.99 -12.54 23.37
CA ALA A 304 7.12 -13.14 24.07
C ALA A 304 8.47 -12.69 23.50
N ILE A 305 8.56 -12.54 22.16
CA ILE A 305 9.74 -12.00 21.48
C ILE A 305 10.00 -10.55 21.91
N VAL A 306 8.99 -9.69 21.85
CA VAL A 306 9.19 -8.26 22.15
C VAL A 306 9.37 -7.98 23.65
N SER A 307 8.88 -8.86 24.53
CA SER A 307 9.15 -8.82 25.98
C SER A 307 10.52 -9.40 26.36
N GLY A 308 11.21 -10.07 25.43
CA GLY A 308 12.48 -10.74 25.71
C GLY A 308 12.35 -12.01 26.56
N THR A 309 11.15 -12.57 26.71
CA THR A 309 10.89 -13.78 27.49
C THR A 309 10.92 -15.04 26.62
N ASN A 310 11.76 -15.03 25.59
CA ASN A 310 11.62 -15.90 24.41
C ASN A 310 12.54 -17.13 24.43
N ASP A 311 12.87 -17.64 25.61
CA ASP A 311 13.86 -18.71 25.77
C ASP A 311 13.44 -20.04 25.09
N ASP A 312 12.15 -20.19 24.75
CA ASP A 312 11.55 -21.46 24.31
C ASP A 312 11.15 -21.53 22.82
N LEU A 313 11.49 -20.56 21.95
CA LEU A 313 11.14 -20.72 20.52
C LEU A 313 11.91 -21.88 19.88
N PRO A 314 11.21 -22.74 19.10
CA PRO A 314 11.85 -23.82 18.36
C PRO A 314 12.98 -23.26 17.49
N ASN A 315 14.18 -23.84 17.60
CA ASN A 315 15.37 -23.54 16.80
C ASN A 315 16.19 -22.29 17.17
N ARG A 316 15.92 -21.58 18.27
CA ARG A 316 16.77 -20.45 18.78
C ARG A 316 17.10 -19.37 17.73
N ILE A 317 16.30 -19.24 16.68
CA ILE A 317 16.54 -18.23 15.65
C ILE A 317 16.27 -16.87 16.32
N PRO A 318 17.25 -15.96 16.39
CA PRO A 318 17.06 -14.66 17.00
C PRO A 318 16.08 -13.86 16.13
N VAL A 319 14.80 -13.86 16.53
CA VAL A 319 13.80 -13.01 15.90
C VAL A 319 14.03 -11.58 16.38
N ARG A 320 14.34 -10.68 15.46
CA ARG A 320 14.48 -9.25 15.82
C ARG A 320 13.14 -8.70 16.30
N SER A 321 13.18 -7.96 17.40
CA SER A 321 12.00 -7.32 18.02
C SER A 321 11.20 -6.48 17.03
N ALA A 322 11.86 -5.79 16.09
CA ALA A 322 11.21 -4.93 15.11
C ALA A 322 10.22 -5.67 14.18
N LEU A 323 10.54 -6.91 13.76
CA LEU A 323 9.64 -7.70 12.93
C LEU A 323 8.42 -8.16 13.73
N ALA A 324 8.62 -8.64 14.95
CA ALA A 324 7.55 -9.04 15.84
C ALA A 324 6.60 -7.87 16.16
N TRP A 325 7.13 -6.66 16.38
CA TRP A 325 6.31 -5.44 16.52
C TRP A 325 5.45 -5.15 15.29
N ARG A 326 5.98 -5.35 14.07
CA ARG A 326 5.21 -5.18 12.83
C ARG A 326 4.11 -6.22 12.71
N VAL A 327 4.37 -7.47 13.07
CA VAL A 327 3.36 -8.54 13.07
C VAL A 327 2.26 -8.25 14.10
N LEU A 328 2.61 -7.83 15.32
CA LEU A 328 1.64 -7.42 16.34
C LEU A 328 0.72 -6.31 15.84
N ALA A 329 1.27 -5.32 15.11
CA ALA A 329 0.49 -4.22 14.54
C ALA A 329 -0.57 -4.67 13.54
N GLU A 330 -0.29 -5.71 12.76
CA GLU A 330 -1.26 -6.28 11.83
C GLU A 330 -2.26 -7.19 12.54
N LEU A 331 -1.82 -8.02 13.48
CA LEU A 331 -2.71 -8.89 14.25
C LEU A 331 -3.72 -8.09 15.08
N LEU A 332 -3.33 -6.95 15.63
CA LEU A 332 -4.26 -6.06 16.36
C LEU A 332 -5.31 -5.41 15.44
N ARG A 333 -5.13 -5.46 14.11
CA ARG A 333 -6.15 -5.03 13.12
C ARG A 333 -7.04 -6.19 12.68
N ASP A 334 -6.59 -7.43 12.88
CA ASP A 334 -7.28 -8.62 12.41
C ASP A 334 -8.52 -8.87 13.28
N PRO A 335 -9.75 -8.79 12.74
CA PRO A 335 -10.97 -9.03 13.50
C PRO A 335 -11.08 -10.46 14.06
N ALA A 336 -10.27 -11.41 13.57
CA ALA A 336 -10.22 -12.77 14.09
C ALA A 336 -9.40 -12.90 15.39
N LEU A 337 -8.70 -11.83 15.82
CA LEU A 337 -8.00 -11.84 17.11
C LEU A 337 -9.02 -11.82 18.25
N SER A 338 -9.12 -12.94 18.98
CA SER A 338 -9.99 -13.04 20.14
C SER A 338 -9.55 -12.05 21.24
N ASN A 339 -10.53 -11.44 21.91
CA ASN A 339 -10.29 -10.53 23.05
C ASN A 339 -9.34 -9.36 22.74
N HIS A 340 -9.63 -8.62 21.68
CA HIS A 340 -8.88 -7.44 21.24
C HIS A 340 -8.48 -6.48 22.38
N ASP A 341 -9.39 -6.22 23.33
CA ASP A 341 -9.11 -5.32 24.46
C ASP A 341 -7.97 -5.84 25.35
N ALA A 342 -7.97 -7.12 25.69
CA ALA A 342 -6.91 -7.71 26.51
C ALA A 342 -5.58 -7.76 25.75
N ALA A 343 -5.61 -8.11 24.46
CA ALA A 343 -4.44 -8.10 23.59
C ALA A 343 -3.83 -6.68 23.48
N ALA A 344 -4.67 -5.67 23.25
CA ALA A 344 -4.27 -4.27 23.20
C ALA A 344 -3.61 -3.82 24.51
N LYS A 345 -4.24 -4.08 25.67
CA LYS A 345 -3.68 -3.73 26.99
C LYS A 345 -2.29 -4.32 27.22
N ARG A 346 -2.09 -5.59 26.83
CA ARG A 346 -0.79 -6.26 26.95
C ARG A 346 0.25 -5.67 26.01
N ALA A 347 -0.13 -5.39 24.76
CA ALA A 347 0.76 -4.70 23.81
C ALA A 347 1.19 -3.34 24.35
N PHE A 348 0.25 -2.53 24.87
CA PHE A 348 0.55 -1.21 25.43
C PHE A 348 1.50 -1.25 26.62
N ALA A 349 1.47 -2.28 27.48
CA ALA A 349 2.42 -2.41 28.57
C ALA A 349 3.88 -2.52 28.07
N LEU A 350 4.07 -3.15 26.90
CA LEU A 350 5.39 -3.31 26.28
C LEU A 350 5.83 -2.07 25.50
N ILE A 351 4.89 -1.24 25.04
CA ILE A 351 5.22 0.02 24.36
C ILE A 351 5.98 0.96 25.30
N ASP A 352 5.62 1.07 26.58
CA ASP A 352 6.35 1.93 27.53
C ASP A 352 7.83 1.54 27.62
N ALA A 353 8.11 0.24 27.79
CA ALA A 353 9.47 -0.27 27.85
C ALA A 353 10.22 -0.04 26.54
N ALA A 354 9.55 -0.23 25.41
CA ALA A 354 10.13 -0.04 24.09
C ALA A 354 10.44 1.44 23.79
N VAL A 355 9.56 2.38 24.16
CA VAL A 355 9.81 3.84 24.07
C VAL A 355 11.00 4.22 24.95
N ALA A 356 11.08 3.69 26.17
CA ALA A 356 12.20 3.93 27.09
C ALA A 356 13.53 3.39 26.56
N SER A 357 13.53 2.29 25.79
CA SER A 357 14.74 1.65 25.27
C SER A 357 15.48 2.49 24.21
N LYS A 358 14.78 3.40 23.53
CA LYS A 358 15.29 4.24 22.43
C LYS A 358 15.94 3.48 21.25
N VAL A 359 15.62 2.20 21.05
CA VAL A 359 16.16 1.43 19.91
C VAL A 359 15.46 1.87 18.61
N PRO A 360 16.17 2.48 17.62
CA PRO A 360 15.51 3.12 16.48
C PRO A 360 14.56 2.22 15.70
N ASP A 361 14.96 1.00 15.36
CA ASP A 361 14.12 0.05 14.61
C ASP A 361 12.85 -0.33 15.37
N THR A 362 12.94 -0.46 16.70
CA THR A 362 11.80 -0.69 17.58
C THR A 362 10.87 0.51 17.56
N LEU A 363 11.38 1.73 17.70
CA LEU A 363 10.58 2.95 17.66
C LEU A 363 9.89 3.16 16.29
N ALA A 364 10.56 2.82 15.19
CA ALA A 364 9.97 2.83 13.85
C ALA A 364 8.82 1.82 13.71
N ALA A 365 8.98 0.62 14.28
CA ALA A 365 7.92 -0.39 14.31
C ALA A 365 6.75 0.05 15.20
N LEU A 366 7.02 0.67 16.34
CA LEU A 366 6.01 1.27 17.22
C LEU A 366 5.22 2.39 16.53
N ALA A 367 5.89 3.26 15.77
CA ALA A 367 5.21 4.31 15.02
C ALA A 367 4.17 3.72 14.05
N ARG A 368 4.47 2.58 13.41
CA ARG A 368 3.51 1.88 12.55
C ARG A 368 2.36 1.24 13.34
N LEU A 369 2.66 0.65 14.50
CA LEU A 369 1.65 0.10 15.41
C LEU A 369 0.66 1.20 15.85
N LEU A 370 1.19 2.33 16.31
CA LEU A 370 0.41 3.49 16.76
C LEU A 370 -0.27 4.25 15.61
N GLY A 371 0.16 4.02 14.36
CA GLY A 371 -0.59 4.47 13.17
C GLY A 371 -1.94 3.76 12.98
N ASN A 372 -2.20 2.68 13.72
CA ASN A 372 -3.52 2.02 13.74
C ASN A 372 -4.52 2.87 14.53
N GLN A 373 -5.38 3.61 13.82
CA GLN A 373 -6.39 4.49 14.42
C GLN A 373 -7.32 3.75 15.38
N ARG A 374 -7.85 2.58 15.00
CA ARG A 374 -8.76 1.80 15.85
C ARG A 374 -8.12 1.45 17.20
N LEU A 375 -6.88 0.95 17.16
CA LEU A 375 -6.14 0.61 18.37
C LEU A 375 -5.92 1.85 19.26
N VAL A 376 -5.50 2.95 18.66
CA VAL A 376 -5.12 4.13 19.44
C VAL A 376 -6.32 4.89 19.97
N ASP A 377 -7.32 5.17 19.12
CA ASP A 377 -8.44 6.04 19.46
C ASP A 377 -9.32 5.40 20.54
N GLU A 378 -9.42 4.06 20.59
CA GLU A 378 -10.19 3.33 21.60
C GLU A 378 -9.40 3.07 22.91
N GLN A 379 -8.09 2.85 22.84
CA GLN A 379 -7.37 2.19 23.96
C GLN A 379 -6.17 2.97 24.52
N LEU A 380 -5.59 3.94 23.79
CA LEU A 380 -4.44 4.71 24.28
C LEU A 380 -4.92 5.96 25.04
N PRO A 381 -4.62 6.16 26.33
CA PRO A 381 -4.98 7.41 27.02
C PRO A 381 -4.18 8.63 26.51
N THR A 382 -4.78 9.82 26.51
CA THR A 382 -4.14 11.05 26.02
C THR A 382 -2.88 11.40 26.81
N ASP A 383 -2.91 11.30 28.13
CA ASP A 383 -1.74 11.59 28.98
C ASP A 383 -0.57 10.65 28.71
N ARG A 384 -0.87 9.41 28.31
CA ARG A 384 0.16 8.43 27.93
C ARG A 384 0.77 8.76 26.57
N ALA A 385 -0.04 9.19 25.59
CA ALA A 385 0.51 9.69 24.34
C ALA A 385 1.40 10.93 24.56
N LYS A 386 0.97 11.87 25.42
CA LYS A 386 1.77 13.05 25.81
C LYS A 386 3.09 12.65 26.47
N SER A 387 3.11 11.64 27.34
CA SER A 387 4.36 11.20 28.00
C SER A 387 5.38 10.61 27.04
N TRP A 388 4.95 10.03 25.91
CA TRP A 388 5.84 9.50 24.87
C TRP A 388 6.36 10.56 23.88
N MET A 389 5.81 11.78 23.88
CA MET A 389 6.24 12.86 22.98
C MET A 389 7.70 13.28 23.16
N GLY A 390 8.32 12.93 24.30
CA GLY A 390 9.74 13.19 24.55
C GLY A 390 10.72 12.35 23.72
N THR A 391 10.24 11.49 22.82
CA THR A 391 11.08 10.72 21.89
C THR A 391 11.85 11.63 20.93
N ASP A 392 13.08 11.25 20.60
CA ASP A 392 13.93 11.85 19.56
C ASP A 392 13.72 11.19 18.18
N HIS A 393 12.85 10.19 18.09
CA HIS A 393 12.58 9.48 16.84
C HIS A 393 11.48 10.16 16.03
N THR A 394 11.86 10.91 14.98
CA THR A 394 10.99 11.78 14.17
C THR A 394 9.69 11.11 13.71
N ARG A 395 9.74 9.85 13.23
CA ARG A 395 8.53 9.13 12.76
C ARG A 395 7.55 8.81 13.90
N LEU A 396 8.08 8.49 15.09
CA LEU A 396 7.25 8.17 16.25
C LEU A 396 6.65 9.47 16.79
N LEU A 397 7.44 10.54 16.88
CA LEU A 397 6.98 11.89 17.22
C LEU A 397 5.84 12.33 16.30
N ALA A 398 6.00 12.24 14.97
CA ALA A 398 4.97 12.60 14.00
C ALA A 398 3.68 11.79 14.19
N THR A 399 3.82 10.48 14.47
CA THR A 399 2.66 9.60 14.73
C THR A 399 1.92 10.02 16.00
N LEU A 400 2.65 10.26 17.09
CA LEU A 400 2.09 10.70 18.37
C LEU A 400 1.44 12.08 18.27
N ALA A 401 2.07 13.01 17.55
CA ALA A 401 1.48 14.31 17.24
C ALA A 401 0.17 14.14 16.47
N GLY A 402 0.14 13.30 15.43
CA GLY A 402 -1.08 13.02 14.67
C GLY A 402 -2.20 12.44 15.54
N ILE A 403 -1.88 11.59 16.52
CA ILE A 403 -2.84 11.06 17.50
C ILE A 403 -3.41 12.19 18.36
N LEU A 404 -2.55 13.05 18.90
CA LEU A 404 -2.94 14.15 19.78
C LEU A 404 -3.77 15.20 19.03
N VAL A 405 -3.49 15.48 17.76
CA VAL A 405 -4.34 16.34 16.91
C VAL A 405 -5.76 15.80 16.80
N ARG A 406 -5.96 14.47 16.62
CA ARG A 406 -7.32 13.89 16.57
C ARG A 406 -8.10 14.04 17.88
N ARG A 407 -7.39 14.32 18.97
CA ARG A 407 -7.94 14.47 20.33
C ARG A 407 -8.01 15.92 20.77
N GLU A 408 -7.96 16.85 19.82
CA GLU A 408 -8.11 18.28 20.05
C GLU A 408 -6.98 18.88 20.94
N GLU A 409 -5.81 18.24 20.95
CA GLU A 409 -4.63 18.68 21.73
C GLU A 409 -3.68 19.59 20.92
N ALA A 410 -4.20 20.30 19.92
CA ALA A 410 -3.39 21.12 19.00
C ALA A 410 -2.63 22.26 19.71
N GLU A 411 -3.27 22.93 20.67
CA GLU A 411 -2.64 24.02 21.45
C GLU A 411 -1.51 23.50 22.36
N TRP A 412 -1.72 22.33 22.99
CA TRP A 412 -0.67 21.68 23.78
C TRP A 412 0.51 21.27 22.90
N LEU A 413 0.25 20.68 21.73
CA LEU A 413 1.28 20.29 20.75
C LEU A 413 2.09 21.48 20.26
N ALA A 414 1.42 22.58 19.91
CA ALA A 414 2.09 23.82 19.51
C ALA A 414 3.00 24.33 20.62
N THR A 415 2.53 24.35 21.87
CA THR A 415 3.33 24.75 23.03
C THR A 415 4.54 23.84 23.23
N PHE A 416 4.33 22.52 23.16
CA PHE A 416 5.39 21.52 23.30
C PHE A 416 6.46 21.67 22.22
N ALA A 417 6.05 21.85 20.96
CA ALA A 417 6.96 21.86 19.81
C ALA A 417 7.83 23.13 19.73
N ARG A 418 7.40 24.27 20.29
CA ARG A 418 8.15 25.55 20.23
C ARG A 418 9.57 25.49 20.77
N THR A 419 9.87 24.56 21.68
CA THR A 419 11.20 24.39 22.29
C THR A 419 11.98 23.20 21.74
N ARG A 420 11.42 22.51 20.74
CA ARG A 420 12.02 21.32 20.11
C ARG A 420 12.99 21.71 19.00
N SER A 421 13.73 20.72 18.48
CA SER A 421 14.64 20.93 17.36
C SER A 421 13.88 21.34 16.08
N PRO A 422 14.54 22.01 15.12
CA PRO A 422 13.98 22.32 13.81
C PRO A 422 13.24 21.16 13.12
N GLU A 423 13.83 19.96 13.14
CA GLU A 423 13.24 18.77 12.50
C GLU A 423 11.97 18.30 13.24
N GLU A 424 12.01 18.30 14.57
CA GLU A 424 10.88 17.92 15.41
C GLU A 424 9.73 18.92 15.29
N GLN A 425 10.03 20.22 15.12
CA GLN A 425 9.03 21.24 14.82
C GLN A 425 8.28 20.94 13.51
N LEU A 426 8.98 20.52 12.44
CA LEU A 426 8.34 20.16 11.17
C LEU A 426 7.48 18.90 11.31
N ALA A 427 7.94 17.91 12.07
CA ALA A 427 7.18 16.69 12.31
C ALA A 427 5.84 17.00 12.98
N VAL A 428 5.82 17.91 13.96
CA VAL A 428 4.59 18.37 14.63
C VAL A 428 3.76 19.27 13.73
N LEU A 429 4.37 20.21 12.99
CA LEU A 429 3.67 21.07 12.02
C LEU A 429 2.92 20.25 10.98
N ARG A 430 3.57 19.21 10.43
CA ARG A 430 2.95 18.28 9.49
C ARG A 430 1.69 17.65 10.08
N ALA A 431 1.80 17.11 11.30
CA ALA A 431 0.69 16.48 11.99
C ALA A 431 -0.47 17.47 12.25
N LEU A 432 -0.17 18.72 12.59
CA LEU A 432 -1.17 19.79 12.81
C LEU A 432 -1.91 20.20 11.53
N ALA A 433 -1.20 20.17 10.40
CA ALA A 433 -1.75 20.52 9.08
C ALA A 433 -2.56 19.37 8.44
N GLU A 434 -2.26 18.11 8.77
CA GLU A 434 -3.01 16.94 8.31
C GLU A 434 -4.36 16.84 9.05
N ARG A 435 -5.49 16.79 8.33
CA ARG A 435 -6.81 16.72 8.98
C ARG A 435 -7.01 15.34 9.65
N PRO A 436 -7.39 15.31 10.93
CA PRO A 436 -7.69 14.06 11.61
C PRO A 436 -8.89 13.35 10.96
N GLY A 437 -8.75 12.06 10.65
CA GLY A 437 -9.88 11.20 10.29
C GLY A 437 -10.36 11.24 8.82
N SER A 438 -9.65 11.89 7.89
CA SER A 438 -9.86 11.54 6.47
C SER A 438 -9.22 10.18 6.22
N SER A 439 -9.95 9.11 6.50
CA SER A 439 -9.74 7.87 5.76
C SER A 439 -9.60 8.25 4.28
N LYS A 440 -8.71 7.60 3.53
CA LYS A 440 -8.57 7.80 2.08
C LYS A 440 -9.84 7.39 1.30
N GLU A 441 -11.01 7.41 1.94
CA GLU A 441 -12.27 7.00 1.38
C GLU A 441 -12.67 7.99 0.28
N SER A 442 -12.49 7.49 -0.93
CA SER A 442 -13.06 7.89 -2.21
C SER A 442 -12.49 9.09 -2.96
N SER A 443 -11.99 10.15 -2.32
CA SER A 443 -11.60 11.36 -3.08
C SER A 443 -10.10 11.54 -3.34
N GLY A 444 -9.23 10.76 -2.73
CA GLY A 444 -7.77 10.86 -2.94
C GLY A 444 -7.13 12.20 -2.51
N PHE A 445 -7.92 13.15 -1.98
CA PHE A 445 -7.46 14.46 -1.58
C PHE A 445 -7.33 14.54 -0.06
N ASN A 446 -6.10 14.72 0.43
CA ASN A 446 -5.87 15.09 1.82
C ASN A 446 -6.46 16.48 2.05
N ARG A 447 -7.48 16.59 2.89
CA ARG A 447 -7.96 17.89 3.34
C ARG A 447 -6.94 18.45 4.33
N VAL A 448 -6.38 19.62 4.06
CA VAL A 448 -5.53 20.34 5.02
C VAL A 448 -6.36 21.09 6.04
N ARG A 449 -5.80 21.29 7.23
CA ARG A 449 -6.35 22.10 8.32
C ARG A 449 -5.52 23.39 8.47
N ASN A 450 -6.18 24.47 8.86
CA ASN A 450 -5.55 25.73 9.23
C ASN A 450 -5.30 25.80 10.75
N PRO A 451 -4.33 26.60 11.22
CA PRO A 451 -4.05 26.71 12.65
C PRO A 451 -5.25 27.27 13.41
N GLU A 452 -5.59 26.65 14.53
CA GLU A 452 -6.71 27.04 15.39
C GLU A 452 -6.20 27.75 16.65
N GLY A 453 -6.80 28.88 16.98
CA GLY A 453 -6.38 29.67 18.13
C GLY A 453 -5.06 30.42 17.91
N ARG A 454 -4.61 31.11 18.98
CA ARG A 454 -3.46 32.01 18.90
C ARG A 454 -2.13 31.27 19.01
N VAL A 455 -2.01 30.35 19.96
CA VAL A 455 -0.76 29.63 20.25
C VAL A 455 -0.31 28.81 19.04
N GLU A 456 -1.24 28.15 18.36
CA GLU A 456 -0.92 27.39 17.16
C GLU A 456 -0.45 28.29 16.01
N ARG A 457 -1.15 29.41 15.75
CA ARG A 457 -0.71 30.39 14.74
C ARG A 457 0.69 30.91 14.99
N GLU A 458 1.02 31.25 16.23
CA GLU A 458 2.37 31.67 16.63
C GLU A 458 3.41 30.58 16.37
N PHE A 459 3.08 29.31 16.64
CA PHE A 459 3.97 28.18 16.35
C PHE A 459 4.22 27.99 14.85
N TRP A 460 3.17 28.06 14.02
CA TRP A 460 3.27 27.98 12.57
C TRP A 460 4.15 29.11 12.00
N GLN A 461 3.93 30.34 12.47
CA GLN A 461 4.75 31.50 12.11
C GLN A 461 6.21 31.31 12.53
N GLN A 462 6.46 30.80 13.74
CA GLN A 462 7.81 30.52 14.22
C GLN A 462 8.53 29.50 13.33
N CYS A 463 7.85 28.43 12.88
CA CYS A 463 8.42 27.48 11.91
C CYS A 463 8.79 28.19 10.60
N ALA A 464 7.86 28.98 10.04
CA ALA A 464 8.12 29.70 8.79
C ALA A 464 9.24 30.75 8.91
N GLN A 465 9.40 31.38 10.08
CA GLN A 465 10.48 32.33 10.34
C GLN A 465 11.84 31.65 10.43
N ASN A 466 11.91 30.52 11.13
CA ASN A 466 13.18 29.83 11.38
C ASN A 466 13.66 29.00 10.18
N GLN A 467 12.73 28.47 9.38
CA GLN A 467 12.97 27.48 8.33
C GLN A 467 11.88 27.58 7.24
N PRO A 468 11.85 28.70 6.49
CA PRO A 468 10.76 29.02 5.55
C PRO A 468 10.60 27.98 4.45
N ILE A 469 11.71 27.46 3.91
CA ILE A 469 11.71 26.49 2.82
C ILE A 469 11.12 25.16 3.30
N GLU A 470 11.65 24.62 4.40
CA GLU A 470 11.25 23.33 4.95
C GLU A 470 9.82 23.36 5.49
N THR A 471 9.39 24.50 6.05
CA THR A 471 7.99 24.73 6.46
C THR A 471 7.07 24.63 5.24
N VAL A 472 7.38 25.34 4.16
CA VAL A 472 6.57 25.25 2.93
C VAL A 472 6.60 23.84 2.38
N GLN A 473 7.75 23.17 2.30
CA GLN A 473 7.81 21.78 1.83
C GLN A 473 6.90 20.86 2.64
N THR A 474 6.95 21.00 3.96
CA THR A 474 6.11 20.22 4.89
C THR A 474 4.62 20.43 4.62
N LEU A 475 4.19 21.67 4.39
CA LEU A 475 2.79 22.01 4.14
C LEU A 475 2.34 21.75 2.69
N TYR A 476 3.24 21.95 1.73
CA TYR A 476 3.00 21.78 0.29
C TYR A 476 2.63 20.33 -0.02
N TYR A 477 3.34 19.36 0.57
CA TYR A 477 2.99 17.93 0.42
C TYR A 477 1.72 17.53 1.18
N ALA A 478 1.31 18.30 2.18
CA ALA A 478 0.03 18.07 2.86
C ALA A 478 -1.16 18.56 2.02
N GLY A 479 -1.02 19.66 1.27
CA GLY A 479 -2.14 20.39 0.67
C GLY A 479 -2.22 20.48 -0.85
N THR A 480 -1.17 20.10 -1.59
CA THR A 480 -1.20 20.23 -3.07
C THR A 480 -1.60 18.93 -3.74
N SER A 481 -2.87 18.87 -4.13
CA SER A 481 -3.31 17.91 -5.14
C SER A 481 -2.93 18.42 -6.53
N SER A 482 -2.84 17.52 -7.50
CA SER A 482 -2.44 17.75 -8.90
C SER A 482 -3.40 18.61 -9.74
N HIS A 483 -4.23 19.45 -9.12
CA HIS A 483 -5.23 20.32 -9.74
C HIS A 483 -4.98 21.78 -9.32
N PRO A 484 -5.38 22.78 -10.14
CA PRO A 484 -4.74 24.10 -10.18
C PRO A 484 -4.63 24.81 -8.81
N PRO A 485 -3.56 25.61 -8.61
CA PRO A 485 -2.98 25.90 -7.31
C PRO A 485 -3.87 26.87 -6.54
N MET A 486 -4.74 26.34 -5.70
CA MET A 486 -5.29 27.11 -4.60
C MET A 486 -4.49 26.74 -3.37
N ASN A 487 -3.82 27.73 -2.78
CA ASN A 487 -3.27 27.56 -1.45
C ASN A 487 -4.46 27.50 -0.47
N HIS A 488 -4.68 26.34 0.13
CA HIS A 488 -5.78 26.11 1.08
C HIS A 488 -5.45 26.56 2.50
N PHE A 489 -4.21 26.98 2.74
CA PHE A 489 -3.83 27.57 4.01
C PHE A 489 -4.32 29.01 4.10
N ASP A 490 -4.65 29.47 5.30
CA ASP A 490 -4.98 30.86 5.55
C ASP A 490 -3.73 31.76 5.44
N LEU A 491 -3.93 33.07 5.54
CA LEU A 491 -2.84 34.03 5.43
C LEU A 491 -1.92 34.08 6.67
N THR A 492 -2.05 33.16 7.65
CA THR A 492 -1.22 33.16 8.87
C THR A 492 0.29 33.16 8.56
N LEU A 493 0.68 32.46 7.51
CA LEU A 493 2.08 32.34 7.06
C LEU A 493 2.48 33.38 6.01
N HIS A 494 1.51 34.10 5.45
CA HIS A 494 1.71 34.93 4.26
C HIS A 494 2.77 36.01 4.46
N GLU A 495 2.62 36.82 5.50
CA GLU A 495 3.54 37.95 5.75
C GLU A 495 4.98 37.47 5.99
N VAL A 496 5.16 36.42 6.82
CA VAL A 496 6.48 35.84 7.11
C VAL A 496 7.17 35.35 5.85
N LEU A 497 6.46 34.59 5.01
CA LEU A 497 7.02 34.02 3.79
C LEU A 497 7.24 35.10 2.73
N ARG A 498 6.36 36.11 2.65
CA ARG A 498 6.52 37.27 1.77
C ARG A 498 7.79 38.05 2.12
N ASP A 499 8.04 38.29 3.40
CA ASP A 499 9.22 39.02 3.87
C ASP A 499 10.50 38.23 3.57
N PHE A 500 10.50 36.91 3.82
CA PHE A 500 11.58 36.03 3.39
C PHE A 500 11.86 36.12 1.88
N LEU A 501 10.82 36.01 1.05
CA LEU A 501 10.97 36.11 -0.41
C LEU A 501 11.43 37.50 -0.87
N ALA A 502 11.03 38.57 -0.17
CA ALA A 502 11.49 39.92 -0.46
C ALA A 502 12.99 40.07 -0.22
N ASP A 503 13.53 39.38 0.78
CA ASP A 503 14.97 39.34 1.03
C ASP A 503 15.70 38.46 0.01
N GLU A 504 15.15 37.31 -0.35
CA GLU A 504 15.70 36.47 -1.43
C GLU A 504 15.70 37.21 -2.78
N ALA A 505 14.67 38.02 -3.08
CA ALA A 505 14.60 38.81 -4.31
C ALA A 505 15.72 39.86 -4.43
N LYS A 506 16.36 40.26 -3.32
CA LYS A 506 17.50 41.18 -3.30
C LYS A 506 18.84 40.45 -3.50
N ARG A 507 18.89 39.12 -3.40
CA ARG A 507 20.12 38.35 -3.58
C ARG A 507 20.52 38.31 -5.05
N ILE A 508 21.63 38.99 -5.35
CA ILE A 508 22.28 38.99 -6.67
C ILE A 508 23.34 37.88 -6.79
N ASP A 509 23.82 37.40 -5.65
CA ASP A 509 24.73 36.28 -5.47
C ASP A 509 23.87 35.07 -5.05
N TYR A 510 23.67 34.14 -5.98
CA TYR A 510 23.18 32.81 -5.65
C TYR A 510 24.24 31.81 -6.09
N PRO A 511 24.85 31.05 -5.16
CA PRO A 511 25.95 30.17 -5.47
C PRO A 511 25.60 29.19 -6.61
N PRO A 512 26.46 29.08 -7.64
CA PRO A 512 26.30 28.05 -8.66
C PRO A 512 26.24 26.66 -8.01
N GLY A 513 25.28 25.83 -8.44
CA GLY A 513 25.12 24.46 -7.94
C GLY A 513 24.16 24.29 -6.76
N ASN A 514 23.66 25.37 -6.13
CA ASN A 514 22.55 25.26 -5.20
C ASN A 514 21.25 24.98 -5.98
N ASP A 515 20.54 23.92 -5.61
CA ASP A 515 19.24 23.62 -6.22
C ASP A 515 18.22 24.68 -5.78
N ALA A 516 17.82 25.54 -6.73
CA ALA A 516 16.81 26.57 -6.48
C ALA A 516 15.37 26.01 -6.45
N TYR A 517 15.19 24.70 -6.65
CA TYR A 517 13.88 24.06 -6.64
C TYR A 517 13.11 24.25 -5.32
N PRO A 518 13.68 24.05 -4.11
CA PRO A 518 12.98 24.29 -2.85
C PRO A 518 12.49 25.74 -2.71
N LEU A 519 13.30 26.73 -3.11
CA LEU A 519 12.89 28.14 -3.08
C LEU A 519 11.73 28.43 -4.05
N SER A 520 11.72 27.78 -5.22
CA SER A 520 10.59 27.90 -6.16
C SER A 520 9.27 27.38 -5.59
N GLN A 521 9.31 26.39 -4.69
CA GLN A 521 8.12 25.91 -3.98
C GLN A 521 7.57 26.97 -3.03
N VAL A 522 8.42 27.74 -2.35
CA VAL A 522 8.00 28.90 -1.53
C VAL A 522 7.30 29.96 -2.38
N VAL A 523 7.88 30.30 -3.54
CA VAL A 523 7.26 31.25 -4.48
C VAL A 523 5.89 30.77 -4.96
N ALA A 524 5.79 29.50 -5.35
CA ALA A 524 4.52 28.91 -5.77
C ALA A 524 3.49 28.87 -4.64
N PHE A 525 3.93 28.58 -3.41
CA PHE A 525 3.07 28.55 -2.22
C PHE A 525 2.50 29.94 -1.92
N VAL A 526 3.33 30.99 -1.89
CA VAL A 526 2.88 32.37 -1.70
C VAL A 526 1.99 32.83 -2.87
N GLY A 527 2.37 32.52 -4.10
CA GLY A 527 1.59 32.85 -5.30
C GLY A 527 0.22 32.19 -5.34
N GLY A 528 0.06 31.03 -4.70
CA GLY A 528 -1.21 30.30 -4.60
C GLY A 528 -2.32 31.06 -3.87
N TRP A 529 -2.00 32.07 -3.03
CA TRP A 529 -3.00 32.95 -2.41
C TRP A 529 -3.53 34.03 -3.35
N ARG A 530 -2.81 34.33 -4.44
CA ARG A 530 -3.18 35.37 -5.43
C ARG A 530 -3.42 36.74 -4.81
N ASN A 531 -2.66 37.08 -3.76
CA ASN A 531 -2.74 38.40 -3.14
C ASN A 531 -2.09 39.44 -4.05
N ARG A 532 -2.88 40.44 -4.50
CA ARG A 532 -2.40 41.49 -5.41
C ARG A 532 -1.28 42.35 -4.82
N GLU A 533 -1.18 42.42 -3.50
CA GLU A 533 -0.09 43.15 -2.83
C GLU A 533 1.30 42.52 -3.11
N ASP A 534 1.35 41.25 -3.53
CA ASP A 534 2.59 40.54 -3.82
C ASP A 534 3.08 40.72 -5.27
N ILE A 535 2.32 41.41 -6.13
CA ILE A 535 2.71 41.64 -7.54
C ILE A 535 4.11 42.27 -7.65
N PRO A 536 4.48 43.31 -6.87
CA PRO A 536 5.83 43.87 -6.92
C PRO A 536 6.91 42.85 -6.54
N LEU A 537 6.64 41.99 -5.55
CA LEU A 537 7.55 40.93 -5.12
C LEU A 537 7.81 39.94 -6.26
N PHE A 538 6.76 39.40 -6.89
CA PHE A 538 6.96 38.44 -7.98
C PHE A 538 7.66 39.04 -9.19
N ARG A 539 7.39 40.33 -9.50
CA ARG A 539 8.14 41.04 -10.55
C ARG A 539 9.64 41.15 -10.23
N ALA A 540 10.00 41.33 -8.95
CA ALA A 540 11.41 41.32 -8.53
C ALA A 540 12.03 39.91 -8.69
N LEU A 541 11.30 38.86 -8.29
CA LEU A 541 11.75 37.46 -8.40
C LEU A 541 11.95 36.96 -9.84
N LEU A 542 11.35 37.60 -10.86
CA LEU A 542 11.65 37.33 -12.27
C LEU A 542 13.12 37.56 -12.64
N ARG A 543 13.88 38.29 -11.80
CA ARG A 543 15.31 38.54 -11.99
C ARG A 543 16.20 37.65 -11.12
N HIS A 544 15.62 36.77 -10.29
CA HIS A 544 16.37 35.94 -9.35
C HIS A 544 17.39 35.06 -10.09
N PRO A 545 18.65 34.97 -9.63
CA PRO A 545 19.71 34.26 -10.36
C PRO A 545 19.70 32.74 -10.17
N GLY A 546 19.01 32.20 -9.16
CA GLY A 546 18.98 30.75 -8.88
C GLY A 546 18.37 29.90 -10.01
N TYR A 547 19.05 28.80 -10.34
CA TYR A 547 18.64 27.83 -11.35
C TYR A 547 18.92 26.38 -10.92
N GLN A 548 18.24 25.43 -11.55
CA GLN A 548 18.57 24.01 -11.49
C GLN A 548 19.41 23.66 -12.72
N SER A 549 20.57 23.04 -12.51
CA SER A 549 21.46 22.61 -13.59
C SER A 549 21.26 21.12 -13.89
N SER A 550 21.26 20.77 -15.18
CA SER A 550 21.31 19.38 -15.63
C SER A 550 22.24 19.23 -16.83
N LYS A 551 23.03 18.16 -16.84
CA LYS A 551 23.87 17.83 -18.00
C LYS A 551 23.03 17.11 -19.03
N ILE A 552 23.05 17.61 -20.27
CA ILE A 552 22.35 17.01 -21.39
C ILE A 552 23.35 16.70 -22.49
N THR A 553 23.36 15.45 -22.94
CA THR A 553 24.11 15.03 -24.12
C THR A 553 23.18 15.14 -25.32
N SER A 554 23.55 15.96 -26.30
CA SER A 554 22.80 16.03 -27.54
C SER A 554 23.03 14.76 -28.37
N SER A 555 21.95 14.16 -28.89
CA SER A 555 22.04 13.02 -29.81
C SER A 555 22.56 13.42 -31.19
N THR A 556 22.54 14.71 -31.52
CA THR A 556 22.92 15.23 -32.83
C THR A 556 24.30 15.88 -32.85
N GLU A 557 24.82 16.28 -31.69
CA GLU A 557 26.14 16.88 -31.55
C GLU A 557 26.84 16.32 -30.31
N PRO A 558 28.08 15.82 -30.40
CA PRO A 558 28.84 15.27 -29.26
C PRO A 558 29.37 16.38 -28.34
N LYS A 559 28.55 17.40 -28.05
CA LYS A 559 28.83 18.45 -27.08
C LYS A 559 27.99 18.21 -25.83
N ASN A 560 28.64 18.34 -24.68
CA ASN A 560 27.96 18.35 -23.40
C ASN A 560 27.42 19.76 -23.17
N TYR A 561 26.10 19.86 -22.98
CA TYR A 561 25.44 21.11 -22.62
C TYR A 561 25.09 21.07 -21.14
N GLU A 562 25.25 22.21 -20.48
CA GLU A 562 24.62 22.48 -19.19
C GLU A 562 23.29 23.19 -19.47
N GLU A 563 22.17 22.53 -19.19
CA GLU A 563 20.85 23.18 -19.20
C GLU A 563 20.56 23.77 -17.82
N ARG A 564 20.35 25.08 -17.78
CA ARG A 564 19.98 25.82 -16.57
C ARG A 564 18.52 26.19 -16.64
N ARG A 565 17.73 25.70 -15.68
CA ARG A 565 16.30 26.01 -15.55
C ARG A 565 16.08 26.96 -14.37
N TYR A 566 15.67 28.19 -14.65
CA TYR A 566 15.43 29.23 -13.63
C TYR A 566 14.08 29.03 -12.93
N ARG A 567 14.03 28.03 -12.03
CA ARG A 567 12.79 27.60 -11.34
C ARG A 567 12.08 28.72 -10.59
N VAL A 568 12.82 29.61 -9.92
CA VAL A 568 12.26 30.75 -9.18
C VAL A 568 11.56 31.73 -10.13
N ARG A 569 12.17 32.02 -11.29
CA ARG A 569 11.58 32.91 -12.30
C ARG A 569 10.31 32.30 -12.89
N ARG A 570 10.33 31.00 -13.17
CA ARG A 570 9.15 30.24 -13.65
C ARG A 570 8.01 30.29 -12.65
N ALA A 571 8.27 30.02 -11.37
CA ALA A 571 7.25 30.07 -10.33
C ALA A 571 6.67 31.49 -10.15
N ALA A 572 7.51 32.53 -10.20
CA ALA A 572 7.06 33.93 -10.15
C ALA A 572 6.22 34.31 -11.37
N GLN A 573 6.59 33.85 -12.56
CA GLN A 573 5.80 34.02 -13.78
C GLN A 573 4.42 33.36 -13.67
N ASP A 574 4.37 32.14 -13.13
CA ASP A 574 3.13 31.40 -12.93
C ASP A 574 2.21 32.10 -11.93
N ALA A 575 2.77 32.63 -10.84
CA ALA A 575 2.04 33.43 -9.86
C ALA A 575 1.43 34.71 -10.49
N LEU A 576 2.22 35.48 -11.24
CA LEU A 576 1.75 36.67 -11.96
C LEU A 576 0.64 36.33 -12.95
N THR A 577 0.83 35.27 -13.74
CA THR A 577 -0.15 34.81 -14.73
C THR A 577 -1.46 34.38 -14.03
N GLY A 578 -1.37 33.67 -12.91
CA GLY A 578 -2.51 33.27 -12.09
C GLY A 578 -3.30 34.44 -11.48
N MET A 579 -2.68 35.61 -11.36
CA MET A 579 -3.31 36.86 -10.92
C MET A 579 -3.81 37.74 -12.08
N GLY A 580 -3.60 37.32 -13.34
CA GLY A 580 -3.97 38.09 -14.53
C GLY A 580 -3.00 39.22 -14.90
N GLU A 581 -1.77 39.18 -14.39
CA GLU A 581 -0.73 40.17 -14.67
C GLU A 581 0.11 39.80 -15.89
N SER A 582 0.47 40.79 -16.71
CA SER A 582 1.40 40.61 -17.82
C SER A 582 2.84 40.43 -17.33
N VAL A 583 3.55 39.46 -17.89
CA VAL A 583 4.97 39.21 -17.61
C VAL A 583 5.81 39.96 -18.66
N PRO A 584 6.89 40.66 -18.27
CA PRO A 584 7.79 41.32 -19.23
C PRO A 584 8.30 40.36 -20.32
N GLU A 585 8.40 40.85 -21.54
CA GLU A 585 9.07 40.12 -22.62
C GLU A 585 10.56 39.93 -22.31
N GLY A 586 11.13 38.81 -22.75
CA GLY A 586 12.56 38.52 -22.59
C GLY A 586 13.00 37.91 -21.25
N VAL A 587 12.07 37.52 -20.37
CA VAL A 587 12.43 36.72 -19.18
C VAL A 587 13.01 35.38 -19.61
N VAL A 588 14.28 35.14 -19.29
CA VAL A 588 14.95 33.86 -19.54
C VAL A 588 14.56 32.87 -18.45
N LEU A 589 13.83 31.83 -18.83
CA LEU A 589 13.39 30.75 -17.94
C LEU A 589 14.29 29.51 -18.04
N GLU A 590 14.92 29.33 -19.20
CA GLU A 590 15.82 28.22 -19.50
C GLU A 590 16.96 28.72 -20.39
N GLU A 591 18.17 28.26 -20.14
CA GLU A 591 19.35 28.56 -20.94
C GLU A 591 20.20 27.29 -21.14
N LYS A 592 20.81 27.17 -22.32
CA LYS A 592 21.78 26.11 -22.62
C LYS A 592 23.16 26.73 -22.71
N VAL A 593 24.06 26.32 -21.82
CA VAL A 593 25.44 26.76 -21.80
C VAL A 593 26.30 25.63 -22.34
N VAL A 594 27.18 25.94 -23.28
CA VAL A 594 28.16 24.98 -23.79
C VAL A 594 29.13 24.69 -22.63
N GLY A 595 29.23 23.44 -22.19
CA GLY A 595 30.23 23.05 -21.20
C GLY A 595 31.62 23.21 -21.79
N GLU A 596 32.50 23.90 -21.07
CA GLU A 596 33.93 24.01 -21.43
C GLU A 596 34.64 22.66 -21.41
#